data_AF-A0A6A4JCR8-F1
#
_entry.id   AF-A0A6A4JCR8-F1
#
_cell.length_a   1.000
_cell.length_b   1.000
_cell.length_c   1.000
_cell.angle_alpha   90.00
_cell.angle_beta   90.00
_cell.angle_gamma   90.00
#
_symmetry.space_group_name_H-M   'P 1'
#
loop_
_entity.id
_entity.type
_entity.pdbx_description
1 polymer ?
#
loop_
_entity_poly.entity_id
_entity_poly.type
_entity_poly.pdbx_seq_one_letter_code
_entity_poly.pdbx_strand_id
1 'polypeptide(L)'
;MSADSFHHQIEVQLKAAGKVYDFNDFKTCVKKSCNGHVNVKEMNVDDFSKWEDGSSKYKLKKMENRPYLAELVILKAERSKYFLYFAKQHNTSDFEELHFLKKSMEKGIQLPETNTTGRGVPPEKKADIIAKLGRLIPPNRLPFWENLPTDKNSADLITTQEN
;
A
#
# COMPACT_ATOMS: atom_id res chain seq x y z
N MET A 1 11.07 -1.67 19.97
CA MET A 1 10.56 -0.64 20.90
C MET A 1 10.60 0.80 20.34
N SER A 2 11.24 1.09 19.20
CA SER A 2 11.27 2.46 18.63
C SER A 2 9.92 2.93 18.08
N ALA A 3 9.11 2.02 17.53
CA ALA A 3 7.78 2.35 17.00
C ALA A 3 6.81 2.79 18.09
N ASP A 4 6.76 2.09 19.23
CA ASP A 4 5.84 2.43 20.33
C ASP A 4 6.12 3.82 20.92
N SER A 5 7.40 4.16 21.07
CA SER A 5 7.82 5.50 21.50
C SER A 5 7.35 6.58 20.52
N PHE A 6 7.46 6.33 19.21
CA PHE A 6 6.97 7.25 18.19
C PHE A 6 5.45 7.41 18.20
N HIS A 7 4.70 6.30 18.30
CA HIS A 7 3.24 6.35 18.40
C HIS A 7 2.77 7.12 19.64
N HIS A 8 3.45 6.93 20.77
CA HIS A 8 3.17 7.69 21.99
C HIS A 8 3.34 9.20 21.78
N GLN A 9 4.41 9.62 21.08
CA GLN A 9 4.63 11.04 20.76
C GLN A 9 3.53 11.62 19.86
N ILE A 10 3.02 10.85 18.90
CA ILE A 10 1.86 11.28 18.09
C ILE A 10 0.62 11.41 18.97
N GLU A 11 0.36 10.46 19.86
CA GLU A 11 -0.78 10.47 20.78
C GLU A 11 -0.76 11.72 21.68
N VAL A 12 0.41 12.10 22.20
CA VAL A 12 0.58 13.35 22.96
C VAL A 12 0.18 14.56 22.13
N GLN A 13 0.59 14.63 20.85
CA GLN A 13 0.21 15.72 19.96
C GLN A 13 -1.30 15.72 19.63
N LEU A 14 -1.91 14.55 19.45
CA LEU A 14 -3.35 14.43 19.23
C LEU A 14 -4.14 14.94 20.45
N LYS A 15 -3.72 14.57 21.66
CA LYS A 15 -4.32 15.07 22.91
C LYS A 15 -4.16 16.58 23.04
N ALA A 16 -3.00 17.13 22.70
CA ALA A 16 -2.74 18.56 22.73
C ALA A 16 -3.55 19.34 21.69
N ALA A 17 -3.79 18.77 20.51
CA ALA A 17 -4.63 19.36 19.47
C ALA A 17 -6.13 19.33 19.85
N GLY A 18 -6.54 18.45 20.76
CA GLY A 18 -7.90 18.30 21.25
C GLY A 18 -8.81 17.60 20.26
N LYS A 19 -9.22 18.30 19.19
CA LYS A 19 -10.09 17.74 18.15
C LYS A 19 -9.38 17.74 16.80
N VAL A 20 -9.34 16.56 16.19
CA VAL A 20 -8.77 16.32 14.86
C VAL A 20 -9.92 15.96 13.94
N TYR A 21 -10.20 16.81 12.94
CA TYR A 21 -11.40 16.69 12.12
C TYR A 21 -11.16 16.10 10.74
N ASP A 22 -9.94 16.24 10.22
CA ASP A 22 -9.59 15.81 8.88
C ASP A 22 -8.15 15.27 8.82
N PHE A 23 -7.75 14.82 7.63
CA PHE A 23 -6.42 14.24 7.41
C PHE A 23 -5.28 15.27 7.56
N ASN A 24 -5.53 16.55 7.27
CA ASN A 24 -4.53 17.60 7.41
C ASN A 24 -4.23 17.91 8.88
N ASP A 25 -5.24 17.86 9.74
CA ASP A 25 -5.07 17.98 11.19
C ASP A 25 -4.20 16.82 11.72
N PHE A 26 -4.49 15.59 11.26
CA PHE A 26 -3.69 14.42 11.62
C PHE A 26 -2.22 14.57 11.15
N LYS A 27 -2.01 14.92 9.88
CA LYS A 27 -0.67 15.21 9.31
C LYS A 27 0.08 16.24 10.13
N THR A 28 -0.60 17.30 10.56
CA THR A 28 -0.02 18.34 11.40
C THR A 28 0.43 17.78 12.76
N CYS A 29 -0.37 16.92 13.37
CA CYS A 29 -0.03 16.27 14.64
C CYS A 29 1.20 15.35 14.49
N VAL A 30 1.25 14.55 13.42
CA VAL A 30 2.39 13.67 13.14
C VAL A 30 3.65 14.51 12.88
N LYS A 31 3.56 15.59 12.11
CA LYS A 31 4.70 16.47 11.83
C LYS A 31 5.26 17.11 13.10
N LYS A 32 4.39 17.52 14.02
CA LYS A 32 4.79 18.14 15.31
C LYS A 32 5.36 17.14 16.32
N SER A 33 5.11 15.84 16.14
CA SER A 33 5.70 14.82 17.00
C SER A 33 7.23 14.84 16.93
N CYS A 34 7.90 14.30 17.95
CA CYS A 34 9.37 14.35 18.10
C CYS A 34 9.95 15.76 17.87
N ASN A 35 9.33 16.78 18.46
CA ASN A 35 9.74 18.19 18.36
C ASN A 35 9.85 18.73 16.93
N GLY A 36 9.05 18.22 15.99
CA GLY A 36 9.06 18.70 14.61
C GLY A 36 10.09 18.04 13.70
N HIS A 37 10.86 17.07 14.19
CA HIS A 37 11.89 16.36 13.41
C HIS A 37 11.34 15.20 12.56
N VAL A 38 10.04 15.22 12.27
CA VAL A 38 9.35 14.15 11.56
C VAL A 38 9.00 14.61 10.16
N ASN A 39 9.58 13.94 9.17
CA ASN A 39 9.20 14.12 7.77
C ASN A 39 7.97 13.25 7.47
N VAL A 40 6.82 13.88 7.28
CA VAL A 40 5.57 13.17 6.96
C VAL A 40 5.49 12.96 5.45
N LYS A 41 5.67 11.72 5.02
CA LYS A 41 5.38 11.30 3.64
C LYS A 41 3.90 10.99 3.51
N GLU A 42 3.19 11.83 2.78
CA GLU A 42 1.81 11.60 2.40
C GLU A 42 1.74 10.58 1.28
N MET A 43 0.73 9.74 1.32
CA MET A 43 0.46 8.73 0.32
C MET A 43 -0.57 9.29 -0.65
N ASN A 44 -0.16 9.50 -1.89
CA ASN A 44 -1.01 10.00 -2.96
C ASN A 44 -1.47 8.87 -3.86
N VAL A 45 -2.51 9.12 -4.65
CA VAL A 45 -3.03 8.13 -5.62
C VAL A 45 -1.96 7.77 -6.64
N ASP A 46 -1.13 8.74 -7.01
CA ASP A 46 -0.05 8.57 -7.98
C ASP A 46 1.22 7.88 -7.42
N ASP A 47 1.26 7.59 -6.11
CA ASP A 47 2.26 6.68 -5.56
C ASP A 47 1.96 5.21 -5.91
N PHE A 48 0.75 4.91 -6.39
CA PHE A 48 0.33 3.56 -6.72
C PHE A 48 0.40 3.30 -8.22
N SER A 49 1.06 2.20 -8.57
CA SER A 49 1.20 1.76 -9.94
C SER A 49 0.49 0.44 -10.19
N LYS A 50 -0.13 0.30 -11.37
CA LYS A 50 -0.74 -0.95 -11.81
C LYS A 50 0.30 -1.85 -12.49
N TRP A 51 1.04 -2.59 -11.68
CA TRP A 51 1.97 -3.60 -12.19
C TRP A 51 1.20 -4.75 -12.82
N GLU A 52 1.48 -5.03 -14.09
CA GLU A 52 0.97 -6.24 -14.74
C GLU A 52 1.78 -7.47 -14.31
N ASP A 53 1.12 -8.62 -14.26
CA ASP A 53 1.80 -9.90 -14.06
C ASP A 53 2.71 -10.22 -15.26
N GLY A 54 4.02 -10.08 -15.02
CA GLY A 54 5.09 -10.42 -15.96
C GLY A 54 5.34 -11.92 -16.12
N SER A 55 4.67 -12.78 -15.36
CA SER A 55 4.88 -14.22 -15.36
C SER A 55 4.34 -14.89 -16.62
N SER A 56 5.12 -15.80 -17.20
CA SER A 56 4.70 -16.64 -18.31
C SER A 56 3.99 -17.89 -17.79
N LYS A 57 2.66 -17.91 -17.88
CA LYS A 57 1.85 -19.09 -17.55
C LYS A 57 2.30 -20.34 -18.32
N TYR A 58 2.78 -20.18 -19.55
CA TYR A 58 3.32 -21.28 -20.34
C TYR A 58 4.63 -21.82 -19.76
N LYS A 59 5.61 -20.95 -19.44
CA LYS A 59 6.89 -21.37 -18.81
C LYS A 59 6.61 -22.06 -17.47
N LEU A 60 5.71 -21.50 -16.65
CA LEU A 60 5.32 -22.07 -15.36
C LEU A 60 4.64 -23.45 -15.48
N LYS A 61 3.85 -23.70 -16.53
CA LYS A 61 3.21 -25.01 -16.76
C LYS A 61 4.17 -26.06 -17.30
N LYS A 62 5.20 -25.67 -18.04
CA LYS A 62 6.22 -26.57 -18.61
C LYS A 62 7.42 -26.83 -17.69
N MET A 63 7.47 -26.16 -16.55
CA MET A 63 8.56 -26.31 -15.60
C MET A 63 8.39 -27.65 -14.86
N GLU A 64 9.30 -28.60 -15.11
CA GLU A 64 9.26 -29.92 -14.50
C GLU A 64 9.42 -29.85 -12.97
N ASN A 65 10.37 -29.05 -12.50
CA ASN A 65 10.65 -28.86 -11.08
C ASN A 65 10.20 -27.48 -10.59
N ARG A 66 8.91 -27.16 -10.74
CA ARG A 66 8.38 -25.89 -10.22
C ARG A 66 8.44 -25.89 -8.68
N PRO A 67 9.26 -25.05 -8.03
CA PRO A 67 9.34 -25.04 -6.58
C PRO A 67 8.07 -24.43 -5.98
N TYR A 68 7.60 -25.02 -4.89
CA TYR A 68 6.61 -24.37 -4.03
C TYR A 68 7.30 -23.30 -3.18
N LEU A 69 6.61 -22.18 -2.94
CA LEU A 69 7.16 -21.10 -2.11
C LEU A 69 7.56 -21.58 -0.70
N ALA A 70 6.83 -22.55 -0.15
CA ALA A 70 7.12 -23.17 1.14
C ALA A 70 8.44 -23.97 1.17
N GLU A 71 8.94 -24.41 0.00
CA GLU A 71 10.21 -25.15 -0.11
C GLU A 71 11.41 -24.22 -0.38
N LEU A 72 11.15 -22.95 -0.66
CA LEU A 72 12.20 -21.98 -0.96
C LEU A 72 12.81 -21.45 0.32
N VAL A 73 14.11 -21.62 0.46
CA VAL A 73 14.87 -21.20 1.64
C VAL A 73 15.69 -19.94 1.33
N ILE A 74 16.29 -19.88 0.14
CA ILE A 74 17.05 -18.72 -0.32
C ILE A 74 16.54 -18.32 -1.70
N LEU A 75 16.29 -17.02 -1.88
CA LEU A 75 16.07 -16.39 -3.17
C LEU A 75 17.19 -15.39 -3.43
N LYS A 76 17.81 -15.49 -4.59
CA LYS A 76 18.87 -14.60 -5.05
C LYS A 76 18.46 -13.96 -6.37
N ALA A 77 18.48 -12.64 -6.41
CA ALA A 77 18.32 -11.86 -7.63
C ALA A 77 19.65 -11.19 -7.97
N GLU A 78 20.04 -11.25 -9.24
CA GLU A 78 21.26 -10.60 -9.72
C GLU A 78 20.90 -9.42 -10.62
N ARG A 79 21.64 -8.31 -10.45
CA ARG A 79 21.44 -7.13 -11.30
C ARG A 79 21.66 -7.50 -12.76
N SER A 80 20.78 -6.99 -13.63
CA SER A 80 20.78 -7.26 -15.08
C SER A 80 20.40 -8.70 -15.47
N LYS A 81 20.00 -9.57 -14.53
CA LYS A 81 19.37 -10.86 -14.82
C LYS A 81 17.85 -10.74 -14.69
N TYR A 82 17.12 -11.40 -15.58
CA TYR A 82 15.65 -11.40 -15.63
C TYR A 82 15.06 -12.76 -15.19
N PHE A 83 15.75 -13.41 -14.27
CA PHE A 83 15.34 -14.65 -13.66
C PHE A 83 15.86 -14.67 -12.22
N LEU A 84 15.31 -15.58 -11.40
CA LEU A 84 15.73 -15.73 -10.02
C LEU A 84 16.58 -16.98 -9.86
N TYR A 85 17.46 -16.95 -8.88
CA TYR A 85 18.15 -18.12 -8.37
C TYR A 85 17.49 -18.54 -7.07
N PHE A 86 17.35 -19.83 -6.83
CA PHE A 86 16.79 -20.34 -5.58
C PHE A 86 17.55 -21.53 -5.02
N ALA A 87 17.42 -21.74 -3.72
CA ALA A 87 17.90 -22.92 -3.02
C ALA A 87 16.88 -23.40 -1.99
N LYS A 88 16.82 -24.72 -1.77
CA LYS A 88 15.93 -25.38 -0.80
C LYS A 88 16.59 -25.67 0.56
N GLN A 89 17.85 -25.29 0.74
CA GLN A 89 18.62 -25.55 1.96
C GLN A 89 19.44 -24.32 2.36
N HIS A 90 19.59 -24.11 3.67
CA HIS A 90 20.51 -23.10 4.22
C HIS A 90 21.95 -23.64 4.10
N ASN A 91 22.90 -22.83 3.62
CA ASN A 91 24.34 -23.15 3.41
C ASN A 91 24.70 -23.97 2.17
N THR A 92 23.95 -23.85 1.07
CA THR A 92 24.39 -24.36 -0.23
C THR A 92 24.98 -23.24 -1.11
N SER A 93 26.00 -23.59 -1.89
CA SER A 93 26.48 -22.79 -3.02
C SER A 93 25.69 -23.04 -4.30
N ASP A 94 24.90 -24.11 -4.33
CA ASP A 94 24.22 -24.59 -5.51
C ASP A 94 22.84 -23.96 -5.60
N PHE A 95 22.70 -23.08 -6.59
CA PHE A 95 21.45 -22.39 -6.88
C PHE A 95 20.85 -22.92 -8.17
N GLU A 96 19.54 -23.19 -8.15
CA GLU A 96 18.76 -23.50 -9.34
C GLU A 96 18.20 -22.22 -9.96
N GLU A 97 18.11 -22.19 -11.30
CA GLU A 97 17.57 -21.04 -12.03
C GLU A 97 16.06 -21.15 -12.25
N LEU A 98 15.33 -20.11 -11.87
CA LEU A 98 13.89 -19.98 -12.03
C LEU A 98 13.56 -18.99 -13.16
N HIS A 99 13.36 -19.53 -14.35
CA HIS A 99 12.95 -18.79 -15.54
C HIS A 99 11.43 -18.75 -15.69
N PHE A 100 10.79 -17.74 -15.11
CA PHE A 100 9.32 -17.62 -15.12
C PHE A 100 8.78 -16.40 -15.87
N LEU A 101 9.60 -15.41 -16.21
CA LEU A 101 9.13 -14.18 -16.86
C LEU A 101 8.78 -14.37 -18.36
N LYS A 102 7.84 -13.56 -18.86
CA LYS A 102 7.56 -13.41 -20.29
C LYS A 102 8.78 -12.78 -20.99
N LYS A 103 9.04 -13.17 -22.24
CA LYS A 103 10.15 -12.65 -23.06
C LYS A 103 10.08 -11.13 -23.27
N SER A 104 8.89 -10.53 -23.19
CA SER A 104 8.71 -9.07 -23.23
C SER A 104 9.39 -8.37 -22.06
N MET A 105 9.40 -8.99 -20.87
CA MET A 105 10.00 -8.41 -19.66
C MET A 105 11.53 -8.38 -19.72
N GLU A 106 12.14 -9.30 -20.48
CA GLU A 106 13.59 -9.40 -20.67
C GLU A 106 14.16 -8.26 -21.54
N LYS A 107 13.29 -7.54 -22.29
CA LYS A 107 13.68 -6.40 -23.13
C LYS A 107 13.69 -5.05 -22.40
N GLY A 108 13.32 -5.05 -21.11
CA GLY A 108 13.18 -3.86 -20.29
C GLY A 108 11.81 -3.83 -19.60
N ILE A 109 11.82 -3.49 -18.31
CA ILE A 109 10.59 -3.32 -17.54
C ILE A 109 10.06 -1.92 -17.85
N GLN A 110 8.91 -1.85 -18.53
CA GLN A 110 8.22 -0.58 -18.70
C GLN A 110 7.64 -0.15 -17.35
N LEU A 111 7.78 1.13 -17.01
CA LEU A 111 7.14 1.66 -15.81
C LEU A 111 5.63 1.54 -16.03
N PRO A 112 4.90 0.86 -15.12
CA PRO A 112 3.46 0.75 -15.22
C PRO A 112 2.79 2.12 -15.16
N GLU A 113 1.58 2.18 -15.70
CA GLU A 113 0.74 3.36 -15.52
C GLU A 113 0.46 3.56 -14.03
N THR A 114 0.69 4.80 -13.62
CA THR A 114 0.35 5.30 -12.30
C THR A 114 -1.16 5.53 -12.21
N ASN A 115 -1.74 5.26 -11.05
CA ASN A 115 -3.14 5.59 -10.80
C ASN A 115 -3.30 7.12 -10.81
N THR A 116 -4.25 7.60 -11.61
CA THR A 116 -4.57 9.04 -11.71
C THR A 116 -5.85 9.41 -10.96
N THR A 117 -6.65 8.41 -10.60
CA THR A 117 -7.98 8.58 -10.04
C THR A 117 -8.11 7.79 -8.74
N GLY A 118 -8.54 8.48 -7.68
CA GLY A 118 -8.86 7.83 -6.41
C GLY A 118 -10.09 6.96 -6.57
N ARG A 119 -10.09 5.78 -5.91
CA ARG A 119 -11.22 4.85 -5.90
C ARG A 119 -12.53 5.47 -5.39
N GLY A 120 -12.42 6.46 -4.52
CA GLY A 120 -13.56 7.07 -3.84
C GLY A 120 -14.25 6.14 -2.84
N VAL A 121 -15.30 6.66 -2.22
CA VAL A 121 -16.17 5.95 -1.28
C VAL A 121 -17.59 5.80 -1.83
N PRO A 122 -18.37 4.82 -1.38
CA PRO A 122 -19.79 4.75 -1.70
C PRO A 122 -20.51 6.06 -1.33
N PRO A 123 -21.38 6.62 -2.21
CA PRO A 123 -22.11 7.85 -1.91
C PRO A 123 -22.92 7.79 -0.62
N GLU A 124 -23.51 6.63 -0.33
CA GLU A 124 -24.30 6.38 0.88
C GLU A 124 -23.45 6.51 2.15
N LYS A 125 -22.21 6.00 2.12
CA LYS A 125 -21.27 6.09 3.25
C LYS A 125 -20.85 7.53 3.53
N LYS A 126 -20.60 8.31 2.48
CA LYS A 126 -20.33 9.74 2.62
C LYS A 126 -21.52 10.48 3.21
N ALA A 127 -22.74 10.19 2.73
CA ALA A 127 -23.95 10.79 3.26
C ALA A 127 -24.17 10.44 4.74
N ASP A 128 -23.94 9.19 5.13
CA ASP A 128 -24.04 8.74 6.53
C ASP A 128 -23.03 9.44 7.44
N ILE A 129 -21.78 9.59 7.00
CA ILE A 129 -20.73 10.34 7.73
C ILE A 129 -21.17 11.78 7.96
N ILE A 130 -21.65 12.47 6.92
CA ILE A 130 -22.07 13.87 7.02
C ILE A 130 -23.30 13.99 7.93
N ALA A 131 -24.27 13.09 7.82
CA ALA A 131 -25.47 13.09 8.65
C ALA A 131 -25.16 12.91 10.14
N LYS A 132 -24.25 11.99 10.48
CA LYS A 132 -23.90 11.65 11.86
C LYS A 132 -22.88 12.61 12.47
N LEU A 133 -21.81 12.92 11.74
CA LEU A 133 -20.66 13.66 12.26
C LEU A 133 -20.67 15.14 11.87
N GLY A 134 -21.38 15.53 10.81
CA GLY A 134 -21.39 16.91 10.30
C GLY A 134 -21.78 17.95 11.36
N ARG A 135 -22.68 17.61 12.29
CA ARG A 135 -23.09 18.50 13.40
C ARG A 135 -21.98 18.75 14.42
N LEU A 136 -20.99 17.86 14.50
CA LEU A 136 -19.87 17.95 15.44
C LEU A 136 -18.63 18.59 14.79
N ILE A 137 -18.64 18.75 13.47
CA ILE A 137 -17.54 19.29 12.67
C ILE A 137 -17.77 20.80 12.46
N PRO A 138 -16.79 21.65 12.78
CA PRO A 138 -16.86 23.08 12.51
C PRO A 138 -17.12 23.39 11.02
N PRO A 139 -17.87 24.46 10.69
CA PRO A 139 -18.21 24.78 9.30
C PRO A 139 -17.00 24.94 8.37
N ASN A 140 -15.87 25.43 8.88
CA ASN A 140 -14.63 25.57 8.11
C ASN A 140 -13.93 24.23 7.79
N ARG A 141 -14.36 23.13 8.41
CA ARG A 141 -13.80 21.77 8.23
C ARG A 141 -14.73 20.84 7.46
N LEU A 142 -16.01 21.19 7.33
CA LEU A 142 -16.97 20.46 6.49
C LEU A 142 -16.54 20.29 5.02
N PRO A 143 -15.89 21.28 4.36
CA PRO A 143 -15.51 21.14 2.96
C PRO A 143 -14.62 19.93 2.66
N PHE A 144 -13.80 19.47 3.60
CA PHE A 144 -13.01 18.26 3.42
C PHE A 144 -13.91 17.03 3.20
N TRP A 145 -14.91 16.86 4.06
CA TRP A 145 -15.84 15.73 4.04
C TRP A 145 -16.81 15.81 2.86
N GLU A 146 -17.29 17.01 2.54
CA GLU A 146 -18.18 17.27 1.40
C GLU A 146 -17.51 17.06 0.05
N ASN A 147 -16.18 17.22 -0.04
CA ASN A 147 -15.43 17.04 -1.28
C ASN A 147 -14.74 15.67 -1.39
N LEU A 148 -15.02 14.73 -0.47
CA LEU A 148 -14.51 13.37 -0.61
C LEU A 148 -14.99 12.74 -1.93
N PRO A 149 -14.09 12.13 -2.72
CA PRO A 149 -14.44 11.51 -3.99
C PRO A 149 -15.40 10.34 -3.76
N THR A 150 -16.46 10.27 -4.56
CA THR A 150 -17.46 9.20 -4.49
C THR A 150 -17.50 8.40 -5.76
N ASP A 151 -17.66 7.08 -5.65
CA ASP A 151 -17.90 6.18 -6.77
C ASP A 151 -18.92 5.11 -6.36
N LYS A 152 -19.95 4.92 -7.19
CA LYS A 152 -21.01 3.92 -6.98
C LYS A 152 -20.49 2.49 -7.09
N ASN A 153 -19.40 2.29 -7.84
CA ASN A 153 -18.76 1.00 -8.03
C ASN A 153 -17.69 0.71 -6.95
N SER A 154 -17.42 1.68 -6.05
CA SER A 154 -16.44 1.48 -4.99
C SER A 154 -16.97 0.50 -3.96
N ALA A 155 -16.22 -0.59 -3.73
CA ALA A 155 -16.52 -1.53 -2.67
C ALA A 155 -16.14 -0.94 -1.30
N ASP A 156 -17.01 -1.10 -0.30
CA ASP A 156 -16.61 -0.85 1.08
C ASP A 156 -15.57 -1.90 1.51
N LEU A 157 -14.47 -1.44 2.11
CA LEU A 157 -13.34 -2.31 2.50
C LEU A 157 -13.56 -2.98 3.86
N ILE A 158 -14.57 -2.54 4.61
CA ILE A 158 -14.85 -3.06 5.96
C ILE A 158 -15.68 -4.35 5.89
N THR A 159 -16.33 -4.65 4.76
CA THR A 159 -17.22 -5.81 4.59
C THR A 159 -16.49 -7.16 4.40
N THR A 160 -15.16 -7.19 4.54
CA THR A 160 -14.35 -8.43 4.42
C THR A 160 -13.95 -8.97 5.81
N GLN A 161 -14.94 -9.25 6.66
CA GLN A 161 -14.84 -10.23 7.76
C GLN A 161 -16.22 -10.82 8.05
N GLU A 162 -16.75 -11.60 7.11
CA GLU A 162 -17.67 -12.69 7.46
C GLU A 162 -16.88 -13.99 7.29
N ASN A 163 -16.78 -14.74 8.38
CA ASN A 163 -16.19 -16.08 8.45
C ASN A 163 -16.93 -17.06 7.53
#